data_AF-A0A7Y5SKF9-F1
#
_entry.id   AF-A0A7Y5SKF9-F1
#
_cell.length_a   1.000
_cell.length_b   1.000
_cell.length_c   1.000
_cell.angle_alpha   90.00
_cell.angle_beta   90.00
_cell.angle_gamma   90.00
#
_symmetry.space_group_name_H-M   'P 1'
#
loop_
_entity.id
_entity.type
_entity.pdbx_description
1 polymer ?
#
loop_
_entity_poly.entity_id
_entity_poly.type
_entity_poly.pdbx_seq_one_letter_code
_entity_poly.pdbx_strand_id
1 'polypeptide(L)'
;MVRVFLAAVFAVGPISTPAAEDGPTRAEAAAALRKAVEFFHSKAATHGGYVWIYSSDLKYRQGEGLAYDQRIWIQPPGTPAVGLAMLEAYQALSDPLCLEAARDAAEALVLGQLCSGGWYYSVTFDPQKRSEFNYRLAPTKGRPDPRSESELPGGWTLWRQRRHQGNMTLLDDDTTQSAIRLLMRVDKAINFADPRIHEAAEYGLASLLGAQYPVGAWSHNYDRFPRKSPDPEHYPVKQASYPDEWSRTWTKDFNGCYEINDRITPNAIRTMLDAYEIYGHRRYRDSALRGGDFLLRTQMPDPQPAWAQQYDHNMQPVWDRAFEPPAITGLESQDVLETLLLLYERTGEKKYLDAVPKALAYLRQSVLADGKLARFYELKTNRPLYFTQDYKITFDRGAMPDHYQFVVNCRLDSIAVRYRRLVQGGPKAEPPPPSREELAAEARRVIDSMDERGAWSEPGVVRDESGRKVEPKGGVLRSETFIENVEVLSKFLASSTQPVQSGSSGPPR
;
A
#
# COMPACT_ATOMS: atom_id res chain seq x y z
N MET A 1 -67.65 -42.76 51.46
CA MET A 1 -66.30 -42.31 51.87
C MET A 1 -65.27 -43.14 51.10
N VAL A 2 -64.87 -42.71 49.90
CA VAL A 2 -63.67 -43.20 49.17
C VAL A 2 -63.18 -42.04 48.30
N ARG A 3 -61.89 -41.71 48.45
CA ARG A 3 -61.15 -40.69 47.71
C ARG A 3 -60.76 -41.24 46.33
N VAL A 4 -60.87 -40.42 45.29
CA VAL A 4 -60.21 -40.65 43.99
C VAL A 4 -59.30 -39.46 43.71
N PHE A 5 -57.99 -39.74 43.61
CA PHE A 5 -56.96 -38.80 43.21
C PHE A 5 -57.05 -38.54 41.69
N LEU A 6 -57.19 -37.28 41.28
CA LEU A 6 -56.91 -36.87 39.90
C LEU A 6 -55.44 -36.45 39.81
N ALA A 7 -54.66 -37.17 39.02
CA ALA A 7 -53.32 -36.77 38.62
C ALA A 7 -53.42 -35.81 37.42
N ALA A 8 -52.96 -34.57 37.58
CA ALA A 8 -52.81 -33.60 36.49
C ALA A 8 -51.41 -33.76 35.88
N VAL A 9 -51.35 -34.18 34.62
CA VAL A 9 -50.13 -34.20 33.81
C VAL A 9 -49.93 -32.80 33.23
N PHE A 10 -48.91 -32.08 33.70
CA PHE A 10 -48.46 -30.85 33.06
C PHE A 10 -47.56 -31.21 31.86
N ALA A 11 -48.02 -30.90 30.65
CA ALA A 11 -47.21 -30.97 29.45
C ALA A 11 -46.20 -29.80 29.46
N VAL A 12 -44.93 -30.11 29.72
CA VAL A 12 -43.82 -29.18 29.53
C VAL A 12 -43.48 -29.19 28.04
N GLY A 13 -43.88 -28.12 27.33
CA GLY A 13 -43.44 -27.90 25.96
C GLY A 13 -41.93 -27.61 25.93
N PRO A 14 -41.20 -28.03 24.87
CA PRO A 14 -39.79 -27.72 24.76
C PRO A 14 -39.62 -26.20 24.63
N ILE A 15 -38.86 -25.63 25.57
CA ILE A 15 -38.36 -24.26 25.46
C ILE A 15 -37.33 -24.30 24.33
N SER A 16 -37.71 -23.82 23.15
CA SER A 16 -36.75 -23.49 22.10
C SER A 16 -35.89 -22.33 22.61
N THR A 17 -34.70 -22.66 23.11
CA THR A 17 -33.62 -21.68 23.25
C THR A 17 -33.31 -21.13 21.86
N PRO A 18 -33.34 -19.81 21.63
CA PRO A 18 -32.85 -19.26 20.37
C PRO A 18 -31.38 -19.68 20.23
N ALA A 19 -31.02 -20.21 19.07
CA ALA A 19 -29.61 -20.42 18.73
C ALA A 19 -28.88 -19.08 18.94
N ALA A 20 -27.81 -19.09 19.73
CA ALA A 20 -26.94 -17.93 19.84
C ALA A 20 -26.46 -17.58 18.43
N GLU A 21 -26.66 -16.33 17.99
CA GLU A 21 -25.94 -15.82 16.82
C GLU A 21 -24.44 -15.92 17.16
N ASP A 22 -23.67 -16.74 16.45
CA ASP A 22 -22.24 -17.02 16.70
C ASP A 22 -21.29 -15.80 16.45
N GLY A 23 -21.83 -14.57 16.44
CA GLY A 23 -21.13 -13.32 16.13
C GLY A 23 -21.27 -12.23 17.20
N PRO A 24 -20.52 -11.11 17.08
CA PRO A 24 -20.76 -9.94 17.91
C PRO A 24 -22.01 -9.20 17.47
N THR A 25 -22.66 -8.55 18.44
CA THR A 25 -23.68 -7.57 18.10
C THR A 25 -23.03 -6.36 17.42
N ARG A 26 -23.81 -5.61 16.65
CA ARG A 26 -23.33 -4.34 16.06
C ARG A 26 -22.81 -3.37 17.13
N ALA A 27 -23.45 -3.33 18.30
CA ALA A 27 -23.04 -2.47 19.41
C ALA A 27 -21.68 -2.89 19.99
N GLU A 28 -21.45 -4.19 20.17
CA GLU A 28 -20.16 -4.73 20.63
C GLU A 28 -19.03 -4.40 19.65
N ALA A 29 -19.23 -4.66 18.35
CA ALA A 29 -18.25 -4.34 17.33
C ALA A 29 -17.96 -2.83 17.22
N ALA A 30 -19.00 -1.98 17.34
CA ALA A 30 -18.83 -0.53 17.31
C ALA A 30 -18.05 -0.03 18.53
N ALA A 31 -18.33 -0.57 19.72
CA ALA A 31 -17.61 -0.24 20.94
C ALA A 31 -16.14 -0.67 20.87
N ALA A 32 -15.87 -1.88 20.37
CA ALA A 32 -14.51 -2.38 20.18
C ALA A 32 -13.72 -1.52 19.19
N LEU A 33 -14.32 -1.19 18.04
CA LEU A 33 -13.67 -0.36 17.03
C LEU A 33 -13.36 1.04 17.56
N ARG A 34 -14.32 1.71 18.21
CA ARG A 34 -14.09 3.02 18.83
C ARG A 34 -12.97 2.95 19.87
N LYS A 35 -12.96 1.92 20.72
CA LYS A 35 -11.96 1.73 21.77
C LYS A 35 -10.55 1.54 21.19
N ALA A 36 -10.42 0.78 20.10
CA ALA A 36 -9.15 0.60 19.42
C ALA A 36 -8.61 1.92 18.84
N VAL A 37 -9.47 2.67 18.16
CA VAL A 37 -9.13 4.01 17.64
C VAL A 37 -8.69 4.94 18.77
N GLU A 38 -9.46 5.00 19.85
CA GLU A 38 -9.17 5.85 21.02
C GLU A 38 -7.81 5.51 21.64
N PHE A 39 -7.52 4.22 21.85
CA PHE A 39 -6.24 3.80 22.39
C PHE A 39 -5.08 4.18 21.48
N PHE A 40 -5.17 3.84 20.18
CA PHE A 40 -4.06 4.03 19.27
C PHE A 40 -3.79 5.53 19.02
N HIS A 41 -4.84 6.34 18.89
CA HIS A 41 -4.73 7.79 18.75
C HIS A 41 -4.24 8.49 20.03
N SER A 42 -4.81 8.16 21.20
CA SER A 42 -4.47 8.86 22.44
C SER A 42 -3.18 8.38 23.12
N LYS A 43 -2.71 7.17 22.85
CA LYS A 43 -1.55 6.55 23.52
C LYS A 43 -0.38 6.28 22.59
N ALA A 44 -0.62 5.75 21.39
CA ALA A 44 0.46 5.33 20.49
C ALA A 44 0.90 6.43 19.51
N ALA A 45 0.02 7.38 19.19
CA ALA A 45 0.34 8.47 18.29
C ALA A 45 1.33 9.47 18.91
N THR A 46 2.15 10.08 18.07
CA THR A 46 2.94 11.26 18.45
C THR A 46 2.89 12.27 17.32
N HIS A 47 2.52 13.51 17.66
CA HIS A 47 2.25 14.56 16.67
C HIS A 47 1.24 14.09 15.60
N GLY A 48 0.27 13.26 15.99
CA GLY A 48 -0.72 12.67 15.08
C GLY A 48 -0.21 11.51 14.22
N GLY A 49 1.09 11.18 14.24
CA GLY A 49 1.66 10.12 13.41
C GLY A 49 2.08 8.86 14.18
N TYR A 50 2.44 7.84 13.41
CA TYR A 50 2.61 6.46 13.87
C TYR A 50 3.91 5.83 13.32
N VAL A 51 4.35 4.74 13.94
CA VAL A 51 5.46 3.89 13.46
C VAL A 51 4.98 2.46 13.22
N TRP A 52 5.87 1.52 12.92
CA TRP A 52 5.47 0.14 12.58
C TRP A 52 5.14 -0.70 13.81
N ILE A 53 5.99 -0.62 14.83
CA ILE A 53 5.95 -1.50 16.00
C ILE A 53 6.20 -0.69 17.25
N TYR A 54 5.45 -1.00 18.30
CA TYR A 54 5.59 -0.47 19.65
C TYR A 54 5.78 -1.63 20.64
N SER A 55 6.54 -1.45 21.72
CA SER A 55 6.38 -2.33 22.87
C SER A 55 4.98 -2.16 23.44
N SER A 56 4.43 -3.22 24.06
CA SER A 56 3.12 -3.19 24.72
C SER A 56 2.98 -2.08 25.77
N ASP A 57 4.06 -1.69 26.45
CA ASP A 57 4.10 -0.55 27.39
C ASP A 57 4.37 0.81 26.72
N LEU A 58 4.47 0.84 25.38
CA LEU A 58 4.75 2.00 24.53
C LEU A 58 6.11 2.68 24.79
N LYS A 59 6.98 2.08 25.60
CA LYS A 59 8.31 2.60 25.90
C LYS A 59 9.23 2.61 24.68
N TYR A 60 9.12 1.60 23.84
CA TYR A 60 9.96 1.39 22.67
C TYR A 60 9.12 1.42 21.40
N ARG A 61 9.70 1.96 20.33
CA ARG A 61 9.02 2.17 19.06
C ARG A 61 10.02 2.12 17.92
N GLN A 62 9.61 1.60 16.77
CA GLN A 62 10.48 1.53 15.58
C GLN A 62 9.67 1.60 14.29
N GLY A 63 10.29 2.17 13.26
CA GLY A 63 9.95 1.89 11.87
C GLY A 63 10.93 0.84 11.33
N GLU A 64 11.40 1.05 10.10
CA GLU A 64 12.54 0.29 9.57
C GLU A 64 13.80 0.50 10.44
N GLY A 65 13.98 1.76 10.87
CA GLY A 65 15.01 2.17 11.81
C GLY A 65 14.47 2.52 13.20
N LEU A 66 15.39 2.95 14.06
CA LEU A 66 15.07 3.48 15.37
C LEU A 66 14.16 4.71 15.27
N ALA A 67 13.06 4.69 16.03
CA ALA A 67 12.19 5.83 16.21
C ALA A 67 12.25 6.29 17.68
N TYR A 68 12.49 7.57 17.88
CA TYR A 68 12.33 8.24 19.19
C TYR A 68 10.97 8.94 19.22
N ASP A 69 10.61 9.49 20.38
CA ASP A 69 9.29 10.08 20.67
C ASP A 69 8.95 11.36 19.87
N GLN A 70 9.76 11.74 18.89
CA GLN A 70 9.48 12.86 17.98
C GLN A 70 9.69 12.46 16.52
N ARG A 71 9.59 11.16 16.21
CA ARG A 71 9.75 10.62 14.86
C ARG A 71 8.60 9.70 14.51
N ILE A 72 7.96 9.98 13.39
CA ILE A 72 6.90 9.16 12.78
C ILE A 72 7.44 8.49 11.52
N TRP A 73 6.82 7.40 11.10
CA TRP A 73 7.17 6.68 9.87
C TRP A 73 6.10 6.88 8.81
N ILE A 74 6.52 7.02 7.55
CA ILE A 74 5.65 7.30 6.40
C ILE A 74 5.44 6.03 5.58
N GLN A 75 6.50 5.25 5.38
CA GLN A 75 6.43 3.94 4.75
C GLN A 75 5.38 3.08 5.46
N PRO A 76 4.40 2.50 4.73
CA PRO A 76 3.45 1.55 5.30
C PRO A 76 4.16 0.42 6.06
N PRO A 77 3.59 -0.09 7.16
CA PRO A 77 2.29 0.26 7.75
C PRO A 77 2.34 1.49 8.69
N GLY A 78 3.18 2.49 8.41
CA GLY A 78 3.28 3.73 9.18
C GLY A 78 2.08 4.68 9.05
N THR A 79 2.35 5.97 9.26
CA THR A 79 1.35 7.03 9.45
C THR A 79 0.24 7.08 8.40
N PRO A 80 0.52 7.06 7.08
CA PRO A 80 -0.53 7.11 6.08
C PRO A 80 -1.48 5.92 6.15
N ALA A 81 -0.94 4.71 6.37
CA ALA A 81 -1.73 3.49 6.41
C ALA A 81 -2.64 3.44 7.66
N VAL A 82 -2.13 3.84 8.82
CA VAL A 82 -2.93 3.96 10.04
C VAL A 82 -4.01 5.03 9.88
N GLY A 83 -3.68 6.20 9.35
CA GLY A 83 -4.66 7.27 9.13
C GLY A 83 -5.77 6.86 8.16
N LEU A 84 -5.47 6.04 7.15
CA LEU A 84 -6.48 5.46 6.26
C LEU A 84 -7.42 4.51 7.01
N ALA A 85 -6.90 3.67 7.90
CA ALA A 85 -7.71 2.80 8.75
C ALA A 85 -8.62 3.62 9.71
N MET A 86 -8.12 4.72 10.27
CA MET A 86 -8.95 5.64 11.07
C MET A 86 -10.11 6.22 10.26
N LEU A 87 -9.87 6.54 8.98
CA LEU A 87 -10.91 7.05 8.10
C LEU A 87 -11.93 5.97 7.72
N GLU A 88 -11.50 4.72 7.54
CA GLU A 88 -12.40 3.57 7.36
C GLU A 88 -13.28 3.35 8.61
N ALA A 89 -12.69 3.47 9.81
CA ALA A 89 -13.45 3.44 11.05
C ALA A 89 -14.47 4.58 11.13
N TYR A 90 -14.12 5.80 10.69
CA TYR A 90 -15.05 6.92 10.59
C TYR A 90 -16.21 6.61 9.64
N GLN A 91 -15.95 5.99 8.48
CA GLN A 91 -17.01 5.61 7.55
C GLN A 91 -17.97 4.57 8.14
N ALA A 92 -17.46 3.64 8.96
CA ALA A 92 -18.26 2.62 9.61
C ALA A 92 -19.08 3.15 10.82
N LEU A 93 -18.54 4.12 11.57
CA LEU A 93 -19.14 4.60 12.82
C LEU A 93 -19.81 5.97 12.73
N SER A 94 -19.42 6.81 11.77
CA SER A 94 -19.70 8.26 11.75
C SER A 94 -19.25 8.99 13.03
N ASP A 95 -18.20 8.49 13.68
CA ASP A 95 -17.71 8.97 14.96
C ASP A 95 -16.66 10.09 14.80
N PRO A 96 -16.87 11.30 15.36
CA PRO A 96 -15.92 12.40 15.25
C PRO A 96 -14.49 12.07 15.70
N LEU A 97 -14.32 11.18 16.69
CA LEU A 97 -12.99 10.79 17.17
C LEU A 97 -12.17 10.10 16.06
N CYS A 98 -12.81 9.26 15.25
CA CYS A 98 -12.14 8.57 14.15
C CYS A 98 -11.70 9.56 13.06
N LEU A 99 -12.54 10.56 12.76
CA LEU A 99 -12.20 11.61 11.79
C LEU A 99 -11.07 12.50 12.30
N GLU A 100 -11.09 12.86 13.59
CA GLU A 100 -10.03 13.63 14.24
C GLU A 100 -8.68 12.88 14.17
N ALA A 101 -8.66 11.58 14.50
CA ALA A 101 -7.45 10.77 14.40
C ALA A 101 -6.89 10.70 12.97
N ALA A 102 -7.75 10.55 11.95
CA ALA A 102 -7.33 10.59 10.56
C ALA A 102 -6.80 11.96 10.14
N ARG A 103 -7.43 13.04 10.62
CA ARG A 103 -7.01 14.42 10.36
C ARG A 103 -5.65 14.72 10.98
N ASP A 104 -5.40 14.33 12.23
CA ASP A 104 -4.12 14.52 12.90
C ASP A 104 -2.97 13.83 12.14
N ALA A 105 -3.21 12.62 11.64
CA ALA A 105 -2.26 11.92 10.78
C ALA A 105 -1.99 12.70 9.48
N ALA A 106 -3.03 13.25 8.84
CA ALA A 106 -2.89 14.09 7.66
C ALA A 106 -2.12 15.39 7.97
N GLU A 107 -2.37 16.05 9.11
CA GLU A 107 -1.64 17.25 9.53
C GLU A 107 -0.16 16.95 9.80
N ALA A 108 0.16 15.79 10.36
CA ALA A 108 1.53 15.32 10.51
C ALA A 108 2.26 15.21 9.16
N LEU A 109 1.57 14.72 8.12
CA LEU A 109 2.09 14.65 6.76
C LEU A 109 2.31 16.03 6.15
N VAL A 110 1.37 16.97 6.35
CA VAL A 110 1.51 18.38 5.91
C VAL A 110 2.80 18.99 6.46
N LEU A 111 3.08 18.78 7.76
CA LEU A 111 4.28 19.29 8.43
C LEU A 111 5.58 18.57 8.06
N GLY A 112 5.47 17.38 7.48
CA GLY A 112 6.59 16.53 7.05
C GLY A 112 6.86 16.54 5.55
N GLN A 113 6.08 17.29 4.76
CA GLN A 113 6.22 17.29 3.31
C GLN A 113 7.48 18.05 2.87
N LEU A 114 8.25 17.43 1.99
CA LEU A 114 9.52 17.98 1.49
C LEU A 114 9.31 19.01 0.38
N CYS A 115 10.28 19.88 0.20
CA CYS A 115 10.32 20.83 -0.91
C CYS A 115 10.29 20.14 -2.28
N SER A 116 10.77 18.89 -2.41
CA SER A 116 10.68 18.10 -3.65
C SER A 116 9.26 17.60 -3.96
N GLY A 117 8.31 17.63 -3.02
CA GLY A 117 6.91 17.31 -3.26
C GLY A 117 6.34 16.19 -2.41
N GLY A 118 7.13 15.16 -2.14
CA GLY A 118 6.72 14.00 -1.37
C GLY A 118 7.35 13.93 0.00
N TRP A 119 7.62 12.71 0.44
CA TRP A 119 8.12 12.41 1.78
C TRP A 119 9.34 11.49 1.73
N TYR A 120 10.17 11.59 2.76
CA TYR A 120 11.15 10.57 3.10
C TYR A 120 10.46 9.45 3.92
N TYR A 121 11.16 8.34 4.22
CA TYR A 121 10.59 7.24 5.00
C TYR A 121 10.10 7.65 6.40
N SER A 122 10.62 8.74 6.96
CA SER A 122 10.24 9.25 8.27
C SER A 122 10.17 10.77 8.31
N VAL A 123 9.41 11.28 9.28
CA VAL A 123 9.32 12.70 9.60
C VAL A 123 9.75 12.91 11.05
N THR A 124 10.61 13.90 11.27
CA THR A 124 11.01 14.31 12.62
C THR A 124 10.33 15.62 13.01
N PHE A 125 9.89 15.68 14.27
CA PHE A 125 9.36 16.85 14.93
C PHE A 125 10.36 17.43 15.94
N ASP A 126 11.51 16.78 16.12
CA ASP A 126 12.64 17.28 16.93
C ASP A 126 13.17 18.59 16.36
N PRO A 127 13.02 19.72 17.07
CA PRO A 127 13.42 21.03 16.55
C PRO A 127 14.89 21.09 16.12
N GLN A 128 15.77 20.30 16.75
CA GLN A 128 17.19 20.27 16.42
C GLN A 128 17.42 19.48 15.12
N LYS A 129 16.76 18.32 14.96
CA LYS A 129 16.92 17.43 13.81
C LYS A 129 16.09 17.84 12.59
N ARG A 130 15.05 18.65 12.75
CA ARG A 130 14.26 19.18 11.61
C ARG A 130 15.14 19.93 10.61
N SER A 131 16.23 20.56 11.08
CA SER A 131 17.23 21.24 10.25
C SER A 131 18.03 20.30 9.31
N GLU A 132 17.91 18.98 9.48
CA GLU A 132 18.51 18.00 8.58
C GLU A 132 17.70 17.82 7.29
N PHE A 133 16.43 18.23 7.29
CA PHE A 133 15.49 18.04 6.19
C PHE A 133 15.09 19.37 5.54
N ASN A 134 14.65 19.31 4.29
CA ASN A 134 14.08 20.45 3.57
C ASN A 134 12.55 20.38 3.55
N TYR A 135 11.94 20.47 4.73
CA TYR A 135 10.48 20.56 4.84
C TYR A 135 9.97 21.87 4.24
N ARG A 136 8.84 21.82 3.51
CA ARG A 136 8.31 22.99 2.81
C ARG A 136 7.75 24.05 3.76
N LEU A 137 7.13 23.60 4.85
CA LEU A 137 6.60 24.44 5.92
C LEU A 137 7.66 24.48 7.03
N ALA A 138 8.38 25.60 7.12
CA ALA A 138 9.62 25.81 7.88
C ALA A 138 10.90 25.33 7.16
N PRO A 139 11.28 25.96 6.03
CA PRO A 139 12.53 25.67 5.34
C PRO A 139 13.73 25.91 6.25
N THR A 140 14.69 24.99 6.19
CA THR A 140 15.92 25.06 6.98
C THR A 140 16.75 26.26 6.54
N LYS A 141 17.02 27.19 7.47
CA LYS A 141 17.91 28.34 7.24
C LYS A 141 19.27 27.87 6.71
N GLY A 142 19.70 28.42 5.58
CA GLY A 142 21.05 28.23 5.03
C GLY A 142 21.24 27.03 4.09
N ARG A 143 20.21 26.22 3.83
CA ARG A 143 20.27 25.18 2.76
C ARG A 143 19.83 25.76 1.41
N PRO A 144 20.42 25.32 0.28
CA PRO A 144 19.93 25.68 -1.05
C PRO A 144 18.44 25.33 -1.18
N ASP A 145 17.65 26.17 -1.83
CA ASP A 145 16.25 25.87 -2.10
C ASP A 145 16.13 24.95 -3.32
N PRO A 146 15.84 23.65 -3.12
CA PRO A 146 15.81 22.67 -4.22
C PRO A 146 14.63 22.87 -5.16
N ARG A 147 13.68 23.77 -4.82
CA ARG A 147 12.58 24.16 -5.71
C ARG A 147 13.07 25.08 -6.82
N SER A 148 14.15 25.82 -6.61
CA SER A 148 14.66 26.77 -7.60
C SER A 148 15.27 26.05 -8.81
N GLU A 149 15.81 24.85 -8.61
CA GLU A 149 16.50 24.04 -9.61
C GLU A 149 15.51 23.21 -10.45
N SER A 150 15.46 23.50 -11.75
CA SER A 150 14.75 22.68 -12.74
C SER A 150 15.68 22.48 -13.93
N GLU A 151 16.59 21.53 -13.79
CA GLU A 151 17.56 21.18 -14.83
C GLU A 151 16.96 20.18 -15.83
N LEU A 152 17.24 20.39 -17.11
CA LEU A 152 17.05 19.38 -18.16
C LEU A 152 18.30 18.47 -18.21
N PRO A 153 18.14 17.17 -18.53
CA PRO A 153 16.95 16.52 -19.04
C PRO A 153 15.91 16.13 -17.97
N GLY A 154 16.11 16.48 -16.70
CA GLY A 154 15.31 15.93 -15.59
C GLY A 154 15.61 14.44 -15.38
N GLY A 155 14.72 13.74 -14.68
CA GLY A 155 14.78 12.28 -14.57
C GLY A 155 16.00 11.73 -13.85
N TRP A 156 16.17 10.41 -13.94
CA TRP A 156 17.11 9.61 -13.18
C TRP A 156 18.58 9.99 -13.38
N THR A 157 18.93 10.48 -14.57
CA THR A 157 20.29 10.96 -14.89
C THR A 157 20.72 12.08 -13.94
N LEU A 158 19.77 12.90 -13.52
CA LEU A 158 19.98 13.93 -12.52
C LEU A 158 19.66 13.42 -11.10
N TRP A 159 18.55 12.72 -10.90
CA TRP A 159 18.08 12.31 -9.57
C TRP A 159 19.03 11.35 -8.86
N ARG A 160 19.70 10.44 -9.58
CA ARG A 160 20.68 9.51 -9.00
C ARG A 160 21.89 10.18 -8.36
N GLN A 161 22.15 11.44 -8.67
CA GLN A 161 23.25 12.22 -8.10
C GLN A 161 23.00 12.66 -6.65
N ARG A 162 21.73 12.69 -6.20
CA ARG A 162 21.33 13.01 -4.82
C ARG A 162 21.99 14.28 -4.25
N ARG A 163 21.91 15.38 -5.00
CA ARG A 163 22.55 16.67 -4.66
C ARG A 163 22.00 17.31 -3.39
N HIS A 164 20.70 17.12 -3.10
CA HIS A 164 20.02 17.75 -1.97
C HIS A 164 19.75 16.73 -0.87
N GLN A 165 20.79 16.43 -0.09
CA GLN A 165 20.66 15.60 1.10
C GLN A 165 19.61 16.20 2.04
N GLY A 166 18.64 15.39 2.48
CA GLY A 166 17.52 15.83 3.31
C GLY A 166 16.29 16.33 2.54
N ASN A 167 16.29 16.32 1.20
CA ASN A 167 15.11 16.63 0.38
C ASN A 167 14.62 15.47 -0.48
N MET A 168 14.90 14.23 -0.08
CA MET A 168 14.61 13.06 -0.92
C MET A 168 13.13 12.66 -0.83
N THR A 169 12.38 12.90 -1.91
CA THR A 169 11.07 12.28 -2.11
C THR A 169 11.27 10.82 -2.50
N LEU A 170 10.67 9.91 -1.74
CA LEU A 170 10.71 8.47 -1.98
C LEU A 170 9.36 7.98 -2.50
N LEU A 171 9.39 7.31 -3.65
CA LEU A 171 8.25 6.56 -4.18
C LEU A 171 8.32 5.07 -3.83
N ASP A 172 9.50 4.66 -3.38
CA ASP A 172 9.79 3.33 -2.87
C ASP A 172 8.92 3.00 -1.66
N ASP A 173 8.54 1.72 -1.58
CA ASP A 173 7.65 1.16 -0.56
C ASP A 173 6.39 2.03 -0.32
N ASP A 174 5.80 2.56 -1.39
CA ASP A 174 4.54 3.32 -1.36
C ASP A 174 4.59 4.57 -0.44
N THR A 175 5.78 5.08 -0.13
CA THR A 175 6.00 6.14 0.87
C THR A 175 5.22 7.42 0.53
N THR A 176 5.51 8.04 -0.61
CA THR A 176 4.84 9.29 -1.01
C THR A 176 3.42 9.06 -1.50
N GLN A 177 3.19 7.96 -2.21
CA GLN A 177 1.90 7.64 -2.82
C GLN A 177 0.84 7.40 -1.73
N SER A 178 1.17 6.66 -0.67
CA SER A 178 0.26 6.46 0.47
C SER A 178 -0.04 7.75 1.23
N ALA A 179 0.97 8.61 1.44
CA ALA A 179 0.78 9.92 2.07
C ALA A 179 -0.19 10.80 1.26
N ILE A 180 -0.04 10.86 -0.06
CA ILE A 180 -0.97 11.59 -0.94
C ILE A 180 -2.37 10.99 -0.83
N ARG A 181 -2.53 9.66 -0.88
CA ARG A 181 -3.85 9.02 -0.76
C ARG A 181 -4.54 9.33 0.57
N LEU A 182 -3.82 9.36 1.69
CA LEU A 182 -4.40 9.78 2.97
C LEU A 182 -4.87 11.23 2.91
N LEU A 183 -4.00 12.15 2.47
CA LEU A 183 -4.34 13.58 2.37
C LEU A 183 -5.61 13.79 1.53
N MET A 184 -5.70 13.20 0.34
CA MET A 184 -6.86 13.35 -0.54
C MET A 184 -8.15 12.80 0.08
N ARG A 185 -8.08 11.65 0.76
CA ARG A 185 -9.27 11.03 1.35
C ARG A 185 -9.75 11.79 2.59
N VAL A 186 -8.83 12.30 3.41
CA VAL A 186 -9.18 13.20 4.53
C VAL A 186 -9.76 14.51 3.99
N ASP A 187 -9.13 15.12 2.99
CA ASP A 187 -9.60 16.33 2.33
C ASP A 187 -11.05 16.18 1.84
N LYS A 188 -11.36 15.09 1.15
CA LYS A 188 -12.74 14.74 0.76
C LYS A 188 -13.67 14.55 1.96
N ALA A 189 -13.23 13.83 2.99
CA ALA A 189 -14.06 13.52 4.17
C ALA A 189 -14.43 14.76 4.99
N ILE A 190 -13.56 15.77 5.01
CA ILE A 190 -13.83 17.07 5.64
C ILE A 190 -14.46 18.08 4.68
N ASN A 191 -14.96 17.63 3.53
CA ASN A 191 -15.57 18.47 2.49
C ASN A 191 -14.65 19.62 2.01
N PHE A 192 -13.37 19.34 1.87
CA PHE A 192 -12.34 20.27 1.39
C PHE A 192 -12.19 21.53 2.27
N ALA A 193 -12.51 21.42 3.57
CA ALA A 193 -12.59 22.56 4.48
C ALA A 193 -11.23 23.03 5.02
N ASP A 194 -10.17 22.21 5.02
CA ASP A 194 -8.84 22.61 5.47
C ASP A 194 -7.91 22.89 4.26
N PRO A 195 -7.65 24.17 3.93
CA PRO A 195 -6.87 24.51 2.75
C PRO A 195 -5.41 24.02 2.83
N ARG A 196 -4.89 23.73 4.03
CA ARG A 196 -3.52 23.22 4.20
C ARG A 196 -3.40 21.76 3.76
N ILE A 197 -4.42 20.95 4.06
CA ILE A 197 -4.48 19.54 3.64
C ILE A 197 -4.70 19.48 2.12
N HIS A 198 -5.65 20.28 1.61
CA HIS A 198 -5.92 20.38 0.18
C HIS A 198 -4.66 20.73 -0.61
N GLU A 199 -3.98 21.81 -0.23
CA GLU A 199 -2.77 22.26 -0.92
C GLU A 199 -1.61 21.26 -0.79
N ALA A 200 -1.46 20.58 0.35
CA ALA A 200 -0.46 19.52 0.49
C ALA A 200 -0.70 18.35 -0.47
N ALA A 201 -1.95 17.92 -0.64
CA ALA A 201 -2.33 16.89 -1.59
C ALA A 201 -2.02 17.33 -3.03
N GLU A 202 -2.43 18.54 -3.41
CA GLU A 202 -2.16 19.10 -4.73
C GLU A 202 -0.66 19.25 -5.01
N TYR A 203 0.14 19.66 -4.02
CA TYR A 203 1.59 19.80 -4.14
C TYR A 203 2.27 18.45 -4.42
N GLY A 204 1.88 17.41 -3.69
CA GLY A 204 2.36 16.04 -3.91
C GLY A 204 1.95 15.48 -5.28
N LEU A 205 0.71 15.71 -5.69
CA LEU A 205 0.22 15.31 -7.01
C LEU A 205 0.93 16.04 -8.15
N ALA A 206 1.19 17.34 -8.01
CA ALA A 206 1.94 18.11 -8.99
C ALA A 206 3.37 17.58 -9.14
N SER A 207 4.01 17.22 -8.03
CA SER A 207 5.32 16.58 -8.03
C SER A 207 5.31 15.21 -8.72
N LEU A 208 4.34 14.33 -8.41
CA LEU A 208 4.21 13.07 -9.13
C LEU A 208 3.97 13.26 -10.64
N LEU A 209 3.13 14.22 -11.04
CA LEU A 209 2.88 14.51 -12.46
C LEU A 209 4.17 14.95 -13.18
N GLY A 210 4.95 15.83 -12.55
CA GLY A 210 6.22 16.27 -13.12
C GLY A 210 7.31 15.18 -13.10
N ALA A 211 7.26 14.25 -12.16
CA ALA A 211 8.21 13.13 -12.09
C ALA A 211 7.93 12.04 -13.14
N GLN A 212 6.74 12.04 -13.76
CA GLN A 212 6.36 10.98 -14.69
C GLN A 212 7.13 11.09 -16.00
N TYR A 213 7.81 10.00 -16.38
CA TYR A 213 8.55 9.90 -17.63
C TYR A 213 7.63 9.93 -18.86
N PRO A 214 8.15 10.30 -20.04
CA PRO A 214 7.41 10.21 -21.31
C PRO A 214 6.81 8.83 -21.57
N VAL A 215 7.51 7.75 -21.20
CA VAL A 215 7.00 6.37 -21.33
C VAL A 215 5.83 6.07 -20.39
N GLY A 216 5.68 6.85 -19.31
CA GLY A 216 4.62 6.73 -18.31
C GLY A 216 5.06 6.23 -16.93
N ALA A 217 6.31 5.79 -16.78
CA ALA A 217 6.88 5.26 -15.55
C ALA A 217 7.20 6.35 -14.50
N TRP A 218 7.61 5.89 -13.32
CA TRP A 218 8.28 6.69 -12.30
C TRP A 218 9.59 6.01 -11.83
N SER A 219 10.50 6.80 -11.25
CA SER A 219 11.71 6.30 -10.57
C SER A 219 11.49 6.17 -9.07
N HIS A 220 12.38 5.44 -8.40
CA HIS A 220 12.38 5.24 -6.95
C HIS A 220 12.40 6.54 -6.14
N ASN A 221 13.13 7.56 -6.59
CA ASN A 221 13.32 8.78 -5.81
C ASN A 221 13.76 9.98 -6.66
N TYR A 222 13.57 11.17 -6.07
CA TYR A 222 14.09 12.44 -6.57
C TYR A 222 14.18 13.47 -5.43
N ASP A 223 15.10 14.42 -5.55
CA ASP A 223 15.45 15.38 -4.50
C ASP A 223 15.26 16.86 -4.92
N ARG A 224 14.71 17.09 -6.10
CA ARG A 224 14.35 18.40 -6.65
C ARG A 224 12.88 18.37 -7.06
N PHE A 225 12.18 19.49 -6.97
CA PHE A 225 10.77 19.54 -7.37
C PHE A 225 10.66 19.41 -8.90
N PRO A 226 10.07 18.34 -9.44
CA PRO A 226 9.98 18.15 -10.88
C PRO A 226 8.86 19.03 -11.44
N ARG A 227 9.22 20.16 -12.05
CA ARG A 227 8.24 21.12 -12.60
C ARG A 227 7.56 20.63 -13.88
N LYS A 228 8.21 19.72 -14.60
CA LYS A 228 7.73 19.11 -15.84
C LYS A 228 8.33 17.72 -16.01
N SER A 229 7.70 16.90 -16.82
CA SER A 229 8.19 15.57 -17.20
C SER A 229 9.64 15.63 -17.72
N PRO A 230 10.44 14.56 -17.47
CA PRO A 230 11.75 14.39 -18.07
C PRO A 230 11.73 14.50 -19.59
N ASP A 231 12.88 14.91 -20.15
CA ASP A 231 13.05 15.21 -21.57
C ASP A 231 12.86 13.95 -22.43
N PRO A 232 11.92 13.96 -23.40
CA PRO A 232 11.70 12.83 -24.30
C PRO A 232 12.86 12.53 -25.26
N GLU A 233 13.76 13.48 -25.52
CA GLU A 233 14.97 13.19 -26.31
C GLU A 233 15.93 12.27 -25.54
N HIS A 234 16.02 12.47 -24.22
CA HIS A 234 16.87 11.66 -23.33
C HIS A 234 16.17 10.39 -22.83
N TYR A 235 14.85 10.45 -22.67
CA TYR A 235 13.98 9.35 -22.22
C TYR A 235 12.94 8.99 -23.29
N PRO A 236 13.37 8.45 -24.44
CA PRO A 236 12.46 8.15 -25.55
C PRO A 236 11.48 7.03 -25.20
N VAL A 237 10.28 7.11 -25.77
CA VAL A 237 9.24 6.08 -25.62
C VAL A 237 9.58 4.87 -26.49
N LYS A 238 10.10 3.81 -25.85
CA LYS A 238 10.49 2.54 -26.50
C LYS A 238 9.60 1.38 -26.05
N GLN A 239 9.70 0.25 -26.75
CA GLN A 239 9.16 -1.04 -26.31
C GLN A 239 10.25 -1.81 -25.57
N ALA A 240 9.86 -2.62 -24.59
CA ALA A 240 10.83 -3.47 -23.90
C ALA A 240 11.47 -4.49 -24.83
N SER A 241 12.76 -4.72 -24.60
CA SER A 241 13.56 -5.66 -25.38
C SER A 241 14.56 -6.37 -24.49
N TYR A 242 15.03 -7.52 -24.96
CA TYR A 242 16.18 -8.17 -24.33
C TYR A 242 17.44 -7.36 -24.62
N PRO A 243 18.33 -7.16 -23.64
CA PRO A 243 19.69 -6.76 -23.95
C PRO A 243 20.38 -7.88 -24.77
N ASP A 244 21.32 -7.49 -25.62
CA ASP A 244 22.13 -8.45 -26.38
C ASP A 244 22.87 -9.39 -25.44
N GLU A 245 23.52 -8.79 -24.43
CA GLU A 245 24.20 -9.46 -23.33
C GLU A 245 23.92 -8.73 -22.00
N TRP A 246 24.05 -9.45 -20.89
CA TRP A 246 23.99 -8.84 -19.56
C TRP A 246 25.01 -9.45 -18.62
N SER A 247 25.59 -8.62 -17.76
CA SER A 247 26.65 -9.02 -16.83
C SER A 247 26.13 -9.97 -15.76
N ARG A 248 26.80 -11.11 -15.56
CA ARG A 248 26.48 -12.05 -14.46
C ARG A 248 27.06 -11.64 -13.11
N THR A 249 27.75 -10.50 -13.07
CA THR A 249 28.23 -9.84 -11.87
C THR A 249 27.61 -8.46 -11.75
N TRP A 250 27.33 -8.04 -10.52
CA TRP A 250 26.71 -6.75 -10.26
C TRP A 250 27.60 -5.58 -10.70
N THR A 251 27.07 -4.73 -11.57
CA THR A 251 27.85 -3.65 -12.22
C THR A 251 27.93 -2.36 -11.40
N LYS A 252 26.99 -2.15 -10.45
CA LYS A 252 26.88 -0.93 -9.62
C LYS A 252 26.59 0.35 -10.41
N ASP A 253 26.08 0.24 -11.64
CA ASP A 253 25.84 1.42 -12.48
C ASP A 253 24.56 2.18 -12.09
N PHE A 254 23.60 1.49 -11.45
CA PHE A 254 22.29 2.03 -11.09
C PHE A 254 21.64 2.79 -12.26
N ASN A 255 21.55 2.14 -13.43
CA ASN A 255 20.99 2.75 -14.64
C ASN A 255 19.46 2.57 -14.75
N GLY A 256 18.84 1.78 -13.86
CA GLY A 256 17.39 1.61 -13.77
C GLY A 256 16.71 2.93 -13.50
N CYS A 257 15.81 3.34 -14.41
CA CYS A 257 15.09 4.60 -14.30
C CYS A 257 13.57 4.42 -14.32
N TYR A 258 13.09 3.32 -14.89
CA TYR A 258 11.68 2.98 -14.95
C TYR A 258 11.40 1.81 -14.00
N GLU A 259 10.67 2.09 -12.92
CA GLU A 259 10.58 1.18 -11.78
C GLU A 259 9.19 0.54 -11.65
N ILE A 260 9.17 -0.79 -11.58
CA ILE A 260 8.03 -1.59 -11.13
C ILE A 260 8.29 -2.14 -9.72
N ASN A 261 9.58 -2.29 -9.34
CA ASN A 261 10.02 -2.69 -8.01
C ASN A 261 9.23 -1.96 -6.90
N ASP A 262 8.91 -2.69 -5.83
CA ASP A 262 8.12 -2.21 -4.68
C ASP A 262 6.84 -1.45 -5.08
N ARG A 263 6.27 -1.86 -6.22
CA ARG A 263 5.05 -1.30 -6.81
C ARG A 263 5.15 0.21 -7.08
N ILE A 264 6.34 0.77 -7.33
CA ILE A 264 6.53 2.21 -7.54
C ILE A 264 5.54 2.77 -8.58
N THR A 265 5.59 2.26 -9.81
CA THR A 265 4.65 2.68 -10.87
C THR A 265 3.21 2.23 -10.61
N PRO A 266 2.93 0.96 -10.23
CA PRO A 266 1.59 0.54 -9.82
C PRO A 266 0.88 1.42 -8.78
N ASN A 267 1.59 1.82 -7.71
CA ASN A 267 1.04 2.67 -6.65
C ASN A 267 0.87 4.12 -7.10
N ALA A 268 1.74 4.62 -7.99
CA ALA A 268 1.54 5.93 -8.61
C ALA A 268 0.28 5.94 -9.50
N ILE A 269 0.05 4.87 -10.29
CA ILE A 269 -1.18 4.68 -11.08
C ILE A 269 -2.41 4.72 -10.16
N ARG A 270 -2.43 3.92 -9.08
CA ARG A 270 -3.54 3.90 -8.12
C ARG A 270 -3.80 5.28 -7.54
N THR A 271 -2.75 5.99 -7.14
CA THR A 271 -2.85 7.35 -6.57
C THR A 271 -3.44 8.34 -7.57
N MET A 272 -3.07 8.26 -8.85
CA MET A 272 -3.63 9.11 -9.90
C MET A 272 -5.10 8.77 -10.23
N LEU A 273 -5.49 7.49 -10.17
CA LEU A 273 -6.89 7.09 -10.31
C LEU A 273 -7.75 7.63 -9.16
N ASP A 274 -7.25 7.52 -7.92
CA ASP A 274 -7.91 8.07 -6.73
C ASP A 274 -8.02 9.60 -6.81
N ALA A 275 -6.97 10.28 -7.27
CA ALA A 275 -6.99 11.73 -7.49
C ALA A 275 -8.03 12.17 -8.53
N TYR A 276 -8.18 11.40 -9.62
CA TYR A 276 -9.23 11.66 -10.61
C TYR A 276 -10.64 11.49 -10.02
N GLU A 277 -10.86 10.48 -9.21
CA GLU A 277 -12.16 10.24 -8.56
C GLU A 277 -12.50 11.32 -7.52
N ILE A 278 -11.50 11.80 -6.79
CA ILE A 278 -11.71 12.79 -5.71
C ILE A 278 -11.83 14.22 -6.25
N TYR A 279 -10.95 14.61 -7.18
CA TYR A 279 -10.85 16.00 -7.66
C TYR A 279 -11.41 16.21 -9.08
N GLY A 280 -11.72 15.15 -9.84
CA GLY A 280 -12.35 15.24 -11.16
C GLY A 280 -11.47 15.77 -12.30
N HIS A 281 -10.21 16.15 -12.04
CA HIS A 281 -9.32 16.70 -13.07
C HIS A 281 -8.76 15.60 -13.99
N ARG A 282 -9.07 15.70 -15.29
CA ARG A 282 -8.67 14.71 -16.31
C ARG A 282 -7.17 14.42 -16.38
N ARG A 283 -6.31 15.39 -16.01
CA ARG A 283 -4.84 15.23 -15.98
C ARG A 283 -4.40 14.00 -15.15
N TYR A 284 -5.14 13.67 -14.08
CA TYR A 284 -4.82 12.53 -13.24
C TYR A 284 -5.19 11.21 -13.93
N ARG A 285 -6.39 11.12 -14.54
CA ARG A 285 -6.77 9.96 -15.37
C ARG A 285 -5.76 9.75 -16.50
N ASP A 286 -5.38 10.81 -17.20
CA ASP A 286 -4.45 10.73 -18.32
C ASP A 286 -3.05 10.30 -17.85
N SER A 287 -2.60 10.75 -16.68
CA SER A 287 -1.36 10.27 -16.05
C SER A 287 -1.42 8.79 -15.68
N ALA A 288 -2.52 8.33 -15.08
CA ALA A 288 -2.72 6.91 -14.76
C ALA A 288 -2.70 6.04 -16.02
N LEU A 289 -3.35 6.48 -17.10
CA LEU A 289 -3.35 5.78 -18.38
C LEU A 289 -1.96 5.70 -19.02
N ARG A 290 -1.16 6.76 -18.94
CA ARG A 290 0.25 6.71 -19.37
C ARG A 290 1.04 5.70 -18.54
N GLY A 291 0.82 5.63 -17.23
CA GLY A 291 1.40 4.59 -16.38
C GLY A 291 0.98 3.18 -16.82
N GLY A 292 -0.31 2.98 -17.15
CA GLY A 292 -0.79 1.75 -17.75
C GLY A 292 -0.12 1.42 -19.10
N ASP A 293 0.09 2.42 -19.95
CA ASP A 293 0.77 2.25 -21.24
C ASP A 293 2.23 1.85 -21.06
N PHE A 294 2.91 2.37 -20.03
CA PHE A 294 4.22 1.87 -19.62
C PHE A 294 4.18 0.38 -19.26
N LEU A 295 3.19 -0.06 -18.47
CA LEU A 295 3.06 -1.48 -18.11
C LEU A 295 2.84 -2.38 -19.34
N LEU A 296 2.08 -1.90 -20.33
CA LEU A 296 1.92 -2.62 -21.60
C LEU A 296 3.23 -2.65 -22.40
N ARG A 297 3.97 -1.54 -22.45
CA ARG A 297 5.24 -1.43 -23.19
C ARG A 297 6.38 -2.20 -22.56
N THR A 298 6.33 -2.39 -21.25
CA THR A 298 7.33 -3.16 -20.49
C THR A 298 7.06 -4.64 -20.45
N GLN A 299 5.95 -5.12 -21.00
CA GLN A 299 5.77 -6.56 -21.16
C GLN A 299 6.85 -7.06 -22.12
N MET A 300 7.73 -7.92 -21.61
CA MET A 300 8.85 -8.44 -22.38
C MET A 300 8.36 -9.27 -23.58
N PRO A 301 9.11 -9.32 -24.69
CA PRO A 301 8.73 -10.16 -25.83
C PRO A 301 8.84 -11.65 -25.50
N ASP A 302 8.36 -12.50 -26.42
CA ASP A 302 8.61 -13.95 -26.31
C ASP A 302 10.12 -14.22 -26.22
N PRO A 303 10.55 -15.23 -25.44
CA PRO A 303 9.72 -16.28 -24.82
C PRO A 303 9.17 -15.97 -23.42
N GLN A 304 9.38 -14.78 -22.84
CA GLN A 304 9.00 -14.49 -21.46
C GLN A 304 8.10 -13.25 -21.32
N PRO A 305 6.80 -13.34 -21.70
CA PRO A 305 5.87 -12.22 -21.76
C PRO A 305 5.36 -11.73 -20.38
N ALA A 306 6.29 -11.37 -19.51
CA ALA A 306 6.12 -10.85 -18.16
C ALA A 306 7.06 -9.63 -17.95
N TRP A 307 7.34 -9.24 -16.71
CA TRP A 307 8.04 -8.00 -16.40
C TRP A 307 9.28 -8.25 -15.53
N ALA A 308 10.29 -7.38 -15.67
CA ALA A 308 11.39 -7.21 -14.75
C ALA A 308 11.05 -6.18 -13.65
N GLN A 309 11.89 -6.11 -12.62
CA GLN A 309 11.77 -5.10 -11.55
C GLN A 309 11.98 -3.67 -12.07
N GLN A 310 12.98 -3.48 -12.92
CA GLN A 310 13.35 -2.17 -13.46
C GLN A 310 13.96 -2.23 -14.86
N TYR A 311 13.89 -1.10 -15.55
CA TYR A 311 14.40 -0.92 -16.91
C TYR A 311 15.23 0.36 -17.03
N ASP A 312 16.23 0.34 -17.91
CA ASP A 312 16.96 1.53 -18.31
C ASP A 312 16.17 2.40 -19.31
N HIS A 313 16.77 3.50 -19.75
CA HIS A 313 16.16 4.40 -20.73
C HIS A 313 15.99 3.77 -22.13
N ASN A 314 16.56 2.58 -22.38
CA ASN A 314 16.37 1.77 -23.58
C ASN A 314 15.26 0.72 -23.43
N MET A 315 14.56 0.69 -22.30
CA MET A 315 13.54 -0.31 -21.96
C MET A 315 14.12 -1.73 -21.89
N GLN A 316 15.37 -1.87 -21.43
CA GLN A 316 15.99 -3.18 -21.19
C GLN A 316 16.11 -3.43 -19.68
N PRO A 317 15.83 -4.66 -19.20
CA PRO A 317 16.07 -5.03 -17.82
C PRO A 317 17.53 -4.77 -17.40
N VAL A 318 17.72 -4.19 -16.22
CA VAL A 318 19.05 -3.85 -15.69
C VAL A 318 19.19 -4.23 -14.22
N TRP A 319 20.44 -4.31 -13.75
CA TRP A 319 20.74 -4.49 -12.34
C TRP A 319 20.22 -3.32 -11.50
N ASP A 320 19.72 -3.63 -10.30
CA ASP A 320 19.64 -2.66 -9.20
C ASP A 320 20.65 -3.00 -8.10
N ARG A 321 20.23 -3.61 -6.98
CA ARG A 321 21.13 -4.07 -5.91
C ARG A 321 21.90 -5.34 -6.33
N ALA A 322 22.89 -5.72 -5.51
CA ALA A 322 23.75 -6.89 -5.75
C ALA A 322 23.01 -8.24 -5.89
N PHE A 323 21.76 -8.28 -5.47
CA PHE A 323 20.87 -9.44 -5.49
C PHE A 323 19.63 -9.24 -6.39
N GLU A 324 19.64 -8.23 -7.26
CA GLU A 324 18.52 -7.83 -8.12
C GLU A 324 19.00 -7.71 -9.58
N PRO A 325 19.14 -8.85 -10.28
CA PRO A 325 19.71 -8.91 -11.62
C PRO A 325 18.70 -8.52 -12.71
N PRO A 326 19.18 -8.26 -13.94
CA PRO A 326 18.35 -8.29 -15.14
C PRO A 326 17.66 -9.65 -15.27
N ALA A 327 16.37 -9.68 -14.94
CA ALA A 327 15.58 -10.90 -14.91
C ALA A 327 14.09 -10.59 -15.03
N ILE A 328 13.33 -11.56 -15.54
CA ILE A 328 11.87 -11.55 -15.39
C ILE A 328 11.55 -11.90 -13.95
N THR A 329 10.55 -11.26 -13.35
CA THR A 329 10.25 -11.48 -11.94
C THR A 329 8.88 -12.07 -11.69
N GLY A 330 8.83 -12.94 -10.68
CA GLY A 330 7.59 -13.59 -10.26
C GLY A 330 6.68 -12.66 -9.45
N LEU A 331 7.22 -11.76 -8.61
CA LEU A 331 6.37 -10.92 -7.75
C LEU A 331 5.79 -9.74 -8.50
N GLU A 332 6.64 -8.93 -9.11
CA GLU A 332 6.26 -7.69 -9.79
C GLU A 332 5.35 -7.98 -10.98
N SER A 333 5.57 -9.09 -11.70
CA SER A 333 4.66 -9.50 -12.76
C SER A 333 3.23 -9.77 -12.27
N GLN A 334 3.07 -10.28 -11.04
CA GLN A 334 1.74 -10.44 -10.44
C GLN A 334 1.13 -9.08 -10.06
N ASP A 335 1.96 -8.16 -9.54
CA ASP A 335 1.51 -6.81 -9.21
C ASP A 335 1.10 -6.02 -10.47
N VAL A 336 1.82 -6.20 -11.59
CA VAL A 336 1.44 -5.61 -12.88
C VAL A 336 0.13 -6.19 -13.37
N LEU A 337 -0.07 -7.50 -13.31
CA LEU A 337 -1.33 -8.14 -13.69
C LEU A 337 -2.51 -7.58 -12.87
N GLU A 338 -2.36 -7.46 -11.56
CA GLU A 338 -3.38 -6.87 -10.67
C GLU A 338 -3.66 -5.40 -11.01
N THR A 339 -2.65 -4.65 -11.43
CA THR A 339 -2.75 -3.24 -11.82
C THR A 339 -3.41 -3.06 -13.18
N LEU A 340 -3.14 -3.93 -14.15
CA LEU A 340 -3.82 -3.93 -15.45
C LEU A 340 -5.32 -4.22 -15.28
N LEU A 341 -5.69 -5.16 -14.40
CA LEU A 341 -7.08 -5.42 -14.07
C LEU A 341 -7.74 -4.22 -13.36
N LEU A 342 -7.03 -3.56 -12.43
CA LEU A 342 -7.50 -2.32 -11.79
C LEU A 342 -7.74 -1.21 -12.83
N LEU A 343 -6.82 -1.02 -13.77
CA LEU A 343 -6.97 -0.03 -14.84
C LEU A 343 -8.20 -0.32 -15.68
N TYR A 344 -8.43 -1.58 -16.09
CA TYR A 344 -9.65 -1.95 -16.81
C TYR A 344 -10.90 -1.65 -16.00
N GLU A 345 -10.96 -2.04 -14.72
CA GLU A 345 -12.10 -1.75 -13.84
C GLU A 345 -12.40 -0.25 -13.74
N ARG A 346 -11.37 0.57 -13.57
CA ARG A 346 -11.50 2.02 -13.32
C ARG A 346 -11.66 2.85 -14.59
N THR A 347 -11.35 2.31 -15.77
CA THR A 347 -11.30 3.09 -17.02
C THR A 347 -12.11 2.51 -18.17
N GLY A 348 -12.42 1.21 -18.14
CA GLY A 348 -13.05 0.47 -19.23
C GLY A 348 -12.14 0.18 -20.44
N GLU A 349 -10.86 0.57 -20.38
CA GLU A 349 -9.92 0.45 -21.49
C GLU A 349 -9.50 -1.01 -21.69
N LYS A 350 -10.09 -1.67 -22.70
CA LYS A 350 -9.95 -3.13 -22.93
C LYS A 350 -8.50 -3.59 -23.14
N LYS A 351 -7.63 -2.72 -23.68
CA LYS A 351 -6.20 -3.03 -23.89
C LYS A 351 -5.49 -3.56 -22.63
N TYR A 352 -5.90 -3.12 -21.44
CA TYR A 352 -5.30 -3.61 -20.19
C TYR A 352 -5.76 -5.03 -19.84
N LEU A 353 -7.02 -5.36 -20.15
CA LEU A 353 -7.55 -6.71 -20.00
C LEU A 353 -6.91 -7.68 -21.01
N ASP A 354 -6.71 -7.22 -22.26
CA ASP A 354 -6.20 -8.04 -23.37
C ASP A 354 -4.73 -8.48 -23.18
N ALA A 355 -3.93 -7.75 -22.39
CA ALA A 355 -2.53 -8.08 -22.12
C ALA A 355 -2.31 -9.20 -21.09
N VAL A 356 -3.34 -9.47 -20.26
CA VAL A 356 -3.26 -10.40 -19.11
C VAL A 356 -3.03 -11.87 -19.50
N PRO A 357 -3.70 -12.45 -20.52
CA PRO A 357 -3.63 -13.89 -20.79
C PRO A 357 -2.22 -14.41 -21.09
N LYS A 358 -1.43 -13.64 -21.85
CA LYS A 358 -0.10 -14.05 -22.29
C LYS A 358 0.87 -14.17 -21.11
N ALA A 359 0.86 -13.19 -20.21
CA ALA A 359 1.64 -13.20 -18.98
C ALA A 359 1.19 -14.29 -18.01
N LEU A 360 -0.12 -14.48 -17.82
CA LEU A 360 -0.65 -15.56 -16.98
C LEU A 360 -0.21 -16.95 -17.47
N ALA A 361 -0.25 -17.19 -18.78
CA ALA A 361 0.18 -18.45 -19.37
C ALA A 361 1.66 -18.73 -19.11
N TYR A 362 2.52 -17.73 -19.34
CA TYR A 362 3.94 -17.82 -19.05
C TYR A 362 4.22 -18.08 -17.55
N LEU A 363 3.65 -17.26 -16.66
CA LEU A 363 3.90 -17.40 -15.22
C LEU A 363 3.44 -18.75 -14.68
N ARG A 364 2.35 -19.32 -15.21
CA ARG A 364 1.88 -20.67 -14.86
C ARG A 364 2.89 -21.76 -15.24
N GLN A 365 3.58 -21.61 -16.37
CA GLN A 365 4.65 -22.54 -16.77
C GLN A 365 5.91 -22.38 -15.91
N SER A 366 6.08 -21.21 -15.28
CA SER A 366 7.21 -20.89 -14.41
C SER A 366 6.99 -21.26 -12.94
N VAL A 367 5.81 -21.80 -12.57
CA VAL A 367 5.52 -22.25 -11.20
C VAL A 367 6.47 -23.36 -10.78
N LEU A 368 7.10 -23.19 -9.62
CA LEU A 368 8.01 -24.17 -9.02
C LEU A 368 7.23 -25.38 -8.50
N ALA A 369 7.95 -26.48 -8.24
CA ALA A 369 7.34 -27.73 -7.78
C ALA A 369 6.53 -27.60 -6.46
N ASP A 370 6.82 -26.61 -5.63
CA ASP A 370 6.10 -26.31 -4.38
C ASP A 370 4.93 -25.33 -4.57
N GLY A 371 4.54 -25.04 -5.81
CA GLY A 371 3.43 -24.14 -6.12
C GLY A 371 3.76 -22.64 -5.99
N LYS A 372 5.02 -22.29 -5.71
CA LYS A 372 5.50 -20.91 -5.59
C LYS A 372 6.12 -20.41 -6.91
N LEU A 373 6.53 -19.15 -6.94
CA LEU A 373 7.31 -18.58 -8.03
C LEU A 373 8.71 -18.21 -7.51
N ALA A 374 9.73 -18.33 -8.36
CA ALA A 374 11.00 -17.69 -8.10
C ALA A 374 10.82 -16.17 -8.20
N ARG A 375 11.56 -15.39 -7.40
CA ARG A 375 11.57 -13.94 -7.56
C ARG A 375 12.18 -13.55 -8.88
N PHE A 376 13.20 -14.28 -9.36
CA PHE A 376 13.93 -13.99 -10.59
C PHE A 376 14.01 -15.20 -11.52
N TYR A 377 13.77 -14.97 -12.81
CA TYR A 377 13.94 -15.92 -13.90
C TYR A 377 14.92 -15.32 -14.92
N GLU A 378 15.96 -16.09 -15.23
CA GLU A 378 17.00 -15.75 -16.17
C GLU A 378 16.40 -15.40 -17.54
N LEU A 379 16.90 -14.30 -18.14
CA LEU A 379 16.47 -13.85 -19.45
C LEU A 379 16.72 -14.93 -20.51
N LYS A 380 15.73 -15.14 -21.38
CA LYS A 380 15.65 -16.11 -22.49
C LYS A 380 15.55 -17.58 -22.08
N THR A 381 16.22 -18.02 -21.00
CA THR A 381 16.26 -19.43 -20.60
C THR A 381 15.11 -19.83 -19.66
N ASN A 382 14.49 -18.86 -19.00
CA ASN A 382 13.48 -19.06 -17.96
C ASN A 382 13.96 -19.86 -16.74
N ARG A 383 15.28 -19.97 -16.52
CA ARG A 383 15.83 -20.67 -15.36
C ARG A 383 15.68 -19.82 -14.10
N PRO A 384 15.14 -20.34 -12.97
CA PRO A 384 15.14 -19.61 -11.71
C PRO A 384 16.53 -19.15 -11.28
N LEU A 385 16.66 -17.89 -10.88
CA LEU A 385 17.89 -17.31 -10.35
C LEU A 385 17.78 -17.07 -8.85
N TYR A 386 18.83 -17.46 -8.14
CA TYR A 386 19.01 -17.25 -6.71
C TYR A 386 20.38 -16.65 -6.44
N PHE A 387 20.64 -16.32 -5.18
CA PHE A 387 21.90 -15.72 -4.75
C PHE A 387 22.44 -16.43 -3.53
N THR A 388 23.75 -16.58 -3.45
CA THR A 388 24.44 -17.01 -2.23
C THR A 388 24.41 -15.90 -1.17
N GLN A 389 24.85 -16.21 0.06
CA GLN A 389 25.00 -15.19 1.12
C GLN A 389 25.94 -14.03 0.73
N ASP A 390 26.95 -14.29 -0.11
CA ASP A 390 27.85 -13.27 -0.67
C ASP A 390 27.36 -12.67 -2.01
N TYR A 391 26.07 -12.86 -2.32
CA TYR A 391 25.39 -12.35 -3.51
C TYR A 391 26.05 -12.74 -4.85
N LYS A 392 26.52 -13.99 -4.97
CA LYS A 392 26.84 -14.59 -6.25
C LYS A 392 25.61 -15.28 -6.81
N ILE A 393 25.37 -15.12 -8.12
CA ILE A 393 24.31 -15.83 -8.81
C ILE A 393 24.51 -17.34 -8.64
N THR A 394 23.45 -18.02 -8.25
CA THR A 394 23.38 -19.47 -8.17
C THR A 394 22.01 -19.96 -8.67
N PHE A 395 21.95 -21.23 -9.02
CA PHE A 395 20.71 -21.91 -9.39
C PHE A 395 20.26 -22.90 -8.30
N ASP A 396 21.01 -22.95 -7.19
CA ASP A 396 20.68 -23.71 -6.01
C ASP A 396 19.87 -22.86 -5.03
N ARG A 397 18.60 -23.25 -4.85
CA ARG A 397 17.69 -22.63 -3.89
C ARG A 397 18.17 -22.79 -2.45
N GLY A 398 18.95 -23.82 -2.12
CA GLY A 398 19.44 -24.07 -0.77
C GLY A 398 20.51 -23.08 -0.29
N ALA A 399 21.13 -22.32 -1.20
CA ALA A 399 22.23 -21.41 -0.88
C ALA A 399 21.79 -19.97 -0.53
N MET A 400 20.48 -19.71 -0.52
CA MET A 400 19.91 -18.36 -0.36
C MET A 400 20.15 -17.79 1.05
N PRO A 401 20.38 -16.47 1.18
CA PRO A 401 20.30 -15.82 2.47
C PRO A 401 18.84 -15.78 2.96
N ASP A 402 18.65 -15.61 4.27
CA ASP A 402 17.35 -15.64 4.93
C ASP A 402 16.65 -14.29 4.99
N HIS A 403 17.38 -13.19 4.74
CA HIS A 403 16.87 -11.82 4.88
C HIS A 403 16.24 -11.23 3.62
N TYR A 404 16.23 -11.94 2.48
CA TYR A 404 15.59 -11.49 1.25
C TYR A 404 14.74 -12.60 0.61
N GLN A 405 13.56 -12.24 0.11
CA GLN A 405 12.60 -13.21 -0.41
C GLN A 405 12.84 -13.52 -1.89
N PHE A 406 13.62 -14.58 -2.16
CA PHE A 406 13.86 -15.08 -3.52
C PHE A 406 12.82 -16.09 -4.03
N VAL A 407 11.88 -16.51 -3.18
CA VAL A 407 10.75 -17.38 -3.55
C VAL A 407 9.48 -16.78 -2.98
N VAL A 408 8.52 -16.51 -3.85
CA VAL A 408 7.33 -15.70 -3.55
C VAL A 408 6.06 -16.52 -3.69
N ASN A 409 5.03 -16.11 -2.94
CA ASN A 409 3.73 -16.75 -3.03
C ASN A 409 3.11 -16.56 -4.42
N CYS A 410 2.40 -17.58 -4.88
CA CYS A 410 1.71 -17.58 -6.16
C CYS A 410 0.24 -17.17 -5.97
N ARG A 411 -0.14 -16.04 -6.58
CA ARG A 411 -1.49 -15.46 -6.58
C ARG A 411 -2.18 -15.60 -7.96
N LEU A 412 -1.59 -16.36 -8.87
CA LEU A 412 -2.06 -16.48 -10.26
C LEU A 412 -3.51 -16.97 -10.36
N ASP A 413 -3.96 -17.82 -9.44
CA ASP A 413 -5.34 -18.31 -9.45
C ASP A 413 -6.35 -17.22 -9.04
N SER A 414 -6.04 -16.44 -8.01
CA SER A 414 -6.83 -15.25 -7.63
C SER A 414 -6.90 -14.25 -8.78
N ILE A 415 -5.75 -13.97 -9.42
CA ILE A 415 -5.67 -13.08 -10.59
C ILE A 415 -6.51 -13.63 -11.75
N ALA A 416 -6.44 -14.92 -12.02
CA ALA A 416 -7.20 -15.56 -13.09
C ALA A 416 -8.71 -15.56 -12.81
N VAL A 417 -9.14 -15.71 -11.55
CA VAL A 417 -10.53 -15.55 -11.12
C VAL A 417 -11.00 -14.11 -11.39
N ARG A 418 -10.24 -13.10 -10.95
CA ARG A 418 -10.55 -11.69 -11.20
C ARG A 418 -10.62 -11.38 -12.70
N TYR A 419 -9.66 -11.86 -13.48
CA TYR A 419 -9.66 -11.73 -14.94
C TYR A 419 -10.93 -12.31 -15.58
N ARG A 420 -11.28 -13.57 -15.27
CA ARG A 420 -12.49 -14.22 -15.83
C ARG A 420 -13.75 -13.47 -15.48
N ARG A 421 -13.86 -13.00 -14.23
CA ARG A 421 -14.98 -12.17 -13.77
C ARG A 421 -15.13 -10.90 -14.63
N LEU A 422 -14.03 -10.20 -14.86
CA LEU A 422 -14.01 -8.95 -15.64
C LEU A 422 -14.27 -9.16 -17.14
N VAL A 423 -13.85 -10.30 -17.69
CA VAL A 423 -14.20 -10.71 -19.07
C VAL A 423 -15.71 -10.96 -19.19
N GLN A 424 -16.33 -11.60 -18.20
CA GLN A 424 -17.74 -11.99 -18.24
C GLN A 424 -18.68 -10.83 -17.90
N GLY A 425 -18.38 -10.05 -16.86
CA GLY A 425 -19.25 -9.01 -16.32
C GLY A 425 -18.85 -7.58 -16.68
N GLY A 426 -17.76 -7.38 -17.43
CA GLY A 426 -17.25 -6.06 -17.77
C GLY A 426 -16.49 -5.36 -16.63
N PRO A 427 -16.12 -4.07 -16.79
CA PRO A 427 -15.25 -3.35 -15.86
C PRO A 427 -15.88 -3.09 -14.48
N LYS A 428 -17.21 -3.18 -14.37
CA LYS A 428 -17.95 -3.01 -13.11
C LYS A 428 -18.25 -4.33 -12.40
N ALA A 429 -17.67 -5.44 -12.85
CA ALA A 429 -17.93 -6.75 -12.26
C ALA A 429 -17.21 -6.88 -10.90
N GLU A 430 -17.99 -6.86 -9.82
CA GLU A 430 -17.50 -6.97 -8.45
C GLU A 430 -17.42 -8.44 -7.98
N PRO A 431 -16.47 -8.79 -7.08
CA PRO A 431 -16.51 -10.09 -6.41
C PRO A 431 -17.79 -10.22 -5.58
N PRO A 432 -18.27 -11.45 -5.32
CA PRO A 432 -19.31 -11.65 -4.32
C PRO A 432 -18.80 -11.11 -2.97
N PRO A 433 -19.63 -10.38 -2.20
CA PRO A 433 -19.25 -9.94 -0.88
C PRO A 433 -19.05 -11.16 0.05
N PRO A 434 -18.19 -11.06 1.07
CA PRO A 434 -18.12 -12.08 2.11
C PRO A 434 -19.48 -12.32 2.76
N SER A 435 -19.74 -13.55 3.19
CA SER A 435 -20.98 -13.86 3.90
C SER A 435 -21.04 -13.16 5.25
N ARG A 436 -22.27 -12.92 5.74
CA ARG A 436 -22.47 -12.34 7.08
C ARG A 436 -21.87 -13.22 8.18
N GLU A 437 -21.91 -14.53 8.01
CA GLU A 437 -21.34 -15.50 8.95
C GLU A 437 -19.81 -15.40 9.00
N GLU A 438 -19.14 -15.30 7.85
CA GLU A 438 -17.68 -15.09 7.78
C GLU A 438 -17.29 -13.76 8.46
N LEU A 439 -17.96 -12.65 8.11
CA LEU A 439 -17.68 -11.35 8.73
C LEU A 439 -17.93 -11.35 10.24
N ALA A 440 -19.00 -12.02 10.69
CA ALA A 440 -19.34 -12.13 12.10
C ALA A 440 -18.29 -12.96 12.88
N ALA A 441 -17.85 -14.08 12.31
CA ALA A 441 -16.82 -14.92 12.91
C ALA A 441 -15.46 -14.19 12.99
N GLU A 442 -15.07 -13.46 11.93
CA GLU A 442 -13.87 -12.63 11.94
C GLU A 442 -13.95 -11.52 12.97
N ALA A 443 -15.07 -10.78 13.01
CA ALA A 443 -15.28 -9.72 14.00
C ALA A 443 -15.25 -10.25 15.43
N ARG A 444 -15.85 -11.42 15.71
CA ARG A 444 -15.78 -12.07 17.04
C ARG A 444 -14.33 -12.36 17.42
N ARG A 445 -13.55 -12.98 16.53
CA ARG A 445 -12.11 -13.28 16.79
C ARG A 445 -11.31 -12.01 17.08
N VAL A 446 -11.55 -10.93 16.35
CA VAL A 446 -10.88 -9.65 16.55
C VAL A 446 -11.24 -9.02 17.90
N ILE A 447 -12.51 -9.08 18.30
CA ILE A 447 -12.96 -8.55 19.60
C ILE A 447 -12.39 -9.39 20.75
N ASP A 448 -12.43 -10.72 20.64
CA ASP A 448 -12.00 -11.62 21.72
C ASP A 448 -10.47 -11.58 21.94
N SER A 449 -9.70 -11.18 20.92
CA SER A 449 -8.24 -11.00 21.02
C SER A 449 -7.82 -9.59 21.45
N MET A 450 -8.77 -8.66 21.60
CA MET A 450 -8.50 -7.29 22.07
C MET A 450 -8.31 -7.26 23.58
N ASP A 451 -7.29 -6.57 24.05
CA ASP A 451 -7.04 -6.39 25.48
C ASP A 451 -7.93 -5.30 26.11
N GLU A 452 -7.85 -5.17 27.43
CA GLU A 452 -8.65 -4.21 28.20
C GLU A 452 -8.41 -2.74 27.81
N ARG A 453 -7.32 -2.43 27.12
CA ARG A 453 -6.98 -1.07 26.68
C ARG A 453 -7.58 -0.76 25.32
N GLY A 454 -7.92 -1.77 24.53
CA GLY A 454 -8.32 -1.64 23.14
C GLY A 454 -7.21 -1.99 22.15
N ALA A 455 -6.16 -2.68 22.60
CA ALA A 455 -5.01 -3.02 21.78
C ALA A 455 -4.93 -4.53 21.47
N TRP A 456 -4.23 -4.88 20.41
CA TRP A 456 -3.89 -6.27 20.09
C TRP A 456 -2.40 -6.48 20.32
N SER A 457 -2.08 -7.09 21.47
CA SER A 457 -0.70 -7.43 21.84
C SER A 457 -0.34 -8.81 21.31
N GLU A 458 0.85 -8.93 20.74
CA GLU A 458 1.34 -10.19 20.17
C GLU A 458 2.82 -10.44 20.50
N PRO A 459 3.28 -11.70 20.49
CA PRO A 459 4.70 -12.01 20.65
C PRO A 459 5.54 -11.32 19.57
N GLY A 460 6.62 -10.68 19.96
CA GLY A 460 7.48 -10.01 19.00
C GLY A 460 8.65 -9.28 19.65
N VAL A 461 9.47 -8.71 18.76
CA VAL A 461 10.70 -8.02 19.10
C VAL A 461 10.58 -6.56 18.67
N VAL A 462 11.03 -5.67 19.53
CA VAL A 462 11.22 -4.24 19.23
C VAL A 462 12.65 -3.84 19.59
N ARG A 463 13.16 -2.76 19.01
CA ARG A 463 14.45 -2.19 19.36
C ARG A 463 14.31 -1.24 20.54
N ASP A 464 15.18 -1.40 21.53
CA ASP A 464 15.33 -0.42 22.60
C ASP A 464 16.03 0.86 22.09
N GLU A 465 16.21 1.85 22.97
CA GLU A 465 16.87 3.12 22.67
C GLU A 465 18.32 2.99 22.15
N SER A 466 18.98 1.86 22.40
CA SER A 466 20.33 1.55 21.91
C SER A 466 20.33 0.83 20.55
N GLY A 467 19.17 0.47 20.01
CA GLY A 467 19.06 -0.31 18.78
C GLY A 467 19.04 -1.82 18.99
N ARG A 468 19.15 -2.29 20.24
CA ARG A 468 19.17 -3.71 20.56
C ARG A 468 17.76 -4.28 20.50
N LYS A 469 17.63 -5.44 19.85
CA LYS A 469 16.41 -6.24 19.83
C LYS A 469 16.08 -6.73 21.25
N VAL A 470 14.87 -6.43 21.73
CA VAL A 470 14.31 -6.86 23.02
C VAL A 470 12.93 -7.46 22.83
N GLU A 471 12.57 -8.41 23.69
CA GLU A 471 11.23 -9.02 23.77
C GLU A 471 10.49 -8.45 24.98
N PRO A 472 9.55 -7.51 24.81
CA PRO A 472 8.83 -6.92 25.93
C PRO A 472 7.91 -7.95 26.59
N LYS A 473 7.79 -7.92 27.92
CA LYS A 473 7.00 -8.90 28.69
C LYS A 473 5.52 -8.99 28.24
N GLY A 474 4.92 -7.86 27.85
CA GLY A 474 3.55 -7.82 27.33
C GLY A 474 3.43 -7.98 25.81
N GLY A 475 4.52 -8.33 25.12
CA GLY A 475 4.58 -8.38 23.66
C GLY A 475 4.73 -7.02 22.99
N VAL A 476 4.41 -6.97 21.70
CA VAL A 476 4.44 -5.78 20.85
C VAL A 476 3.05 -5.47 20.30
N LEU A 477 2.87 -4.21 19.92
CA LEU A 477 1.73 -3.75 19.13
C LEU A 477 2.23 -3.43 17.72
N ARG A 478 1.53 -3.89 16.70
CA ARG A 478 1.86 -3.59 15.30
C ARG A 478 0.78 -2.72 14.67
N SER A 479 1.21 -1.72 13.91
CA SER A 479 0.30 -0.92 13.10
C SER A 479 -0.37 -1.76 12.02
N GLU A 480 0.30 -2.80 11.50
CA GLU A 480 -0.30 -3.77 10.56
C GLU A 480 -1.50 -4.49 11.20
N THR A 481 -1.31 -5.13 12.37
CA THR A 481 -2.39 -5.78 13.12
C THR A 481 -3.53 -4.83 13.46
N PHE A 482 -3.22 -3.58 13.83
CA PHE A 482 -4.23 -2.54 14.05
C PHE A 482 -5.05 -2.26 12.79
N ILE A 483 -4.38 -2.05 11.64
CA ILE A 483 -5.03 -1.75 10.36
C ILE A 483 -5.95 -2.90 9.94
N GLU A 484 -5.45 -4.14 9.97
CA GLU A 484 -6.23 -5.33 9.58
C GLU A 484 -7.47 -5.51 10.46
N ASN A 485 -7.33 -5.36 11.76
CA ASN A 485 -8.44 -5.54 12.70
C ASN A 485 -9.47 -4.41 12.62
N VAL A 486 -9.04 -3.17 12.38
CA VAL A 486 -9.94 -2.05 12.09
C VAL A 486 -10.73 -2.30 10.81
N GLU A 487 -10.07 -2.80 9.76
CA GLU A 487 -10.72 -3.14 8.50
C GLU A 487 -11.80 -4.22 8.68
N VAL A 488 -11.50 -5.29 9.43
CA VAL A 488 -12.45 -6.38 9.75
C VAL A 488 -13.69 -5.83 10.47
N LEU A 489 -13.50 -5.05 11.56
CA LEU A 489 -14.61 -4.49 12.31
C LEU A 489 -15.43 -3.50 11.47
N SER A 490 -14.76 -2.68 10.66
CA SER A 490 -15.42 -1.72 9.77
C SER A 490 -16.27 -2.41 8.71
N LYS A 491 -15.76 -3.49 8.09
CA LYS A 491 -16.52 -4.31 7.12
C LYS A 491 -17.75 -4.98 7.74
N PHE A 492 -17.61 -5.53 8.94
CA PHE A 492 -18.74 -6.13 9.68
C PHE A 492 -19.84 -5.09 10.00
N LEU A 493 -19.44 -3.89 10.41
CA LEU A 493 -20.38 -2.80 10.71
C LEU A 493 -21.10 -2.30 9.46
N ALA A 494 -20.39 -2.18 8.33
CA ALA A 494 -20.96 -1.76 7.06
C ALA A 494 -21.95 -2.79 6.49
N SER A 495 -21.69 -4.09 6.65
CA SER A 495 -22.62 -5.15 6.20
C SER A 495 -23.89 -5.29 7.06
N SER A 496 -23.85 -4.80 8.31
CA SER A 496 -24.95 -4.87 9.27
C SER A 496 -25.98 -3.75 9.14
N THR A 497 -25.73 -2.74 8.31
CA THR A 497 -26.69 -1.70 7.95
C THR A 497 -27.72 -2.27 6.96
N GLN A 498 -28.96 -2.53 7.40
CA GLN A 498 -30.03 -2.90 6.47
C GLN A 498 -30.26 -1.79 5.44
N PRO A 499 -30.51 -2.11 4.15
CA PRO A 499 -31.03 -1.12 3.22
C PRO A 499 -32.38 -0.63 3.75
N VAL A 500 -32.52 0.69 3.93
CA VAL A 500 -33.81 1.33 4.16
C VAL A 500 -34.72 0.92 3.01
N GLN A 501 -35.75 0.14 3.29
CA GLN A 501 -36.82 -0.11 2.33
C GLN A 501 -37.41 1.25 1.94
N SER A 502 -37.15 1.69 0.71
CA SER A 502 -37.84 2.82 0.13
C SER A 502 -39.31 2.45 0.01
N GLY A 503 -40.11 2.91 0.97
CA GLY A 503 -41.57 2.80 0.91
C GLY A 503 -42.06 3.44 -0.38
N SER A 504 -42.71 2.65 -1.22
CA SER A 504 -43.37 3.14 -2.43
C SER A 504 -44.48 4.11 -2.04
N SER A 505 -44.23 5.42 -2.19
CA SER A 505 -45.30 6.39 -2.30
C SER A 505 -45.93 6.24 -3.69
N GLY A 506 -47.15 5.70 -3.72
CA GLY A 506 -47.96 5.68 -4.94
C GLY A 506 -48.27 7.09 -5.46
N PRO A 507 -48.60 7.24 -6.74
CA PRO A 507 -48.76 8.54 -7.36
C PRO A 507 -50.05 9.23 -6.88
N PRO A 508 -50.06 10.55 -6.66
CA PRO A 508 -51.27 11.29 -6.36
C PRO A 508 -52.15 11.42 -7.62
N ARG A 509 -53.46 11.35 -7.40
CA ARG A 509 -54.51 11.65 -8.38
C ARG A 509 -54.62 13.14 -8.65
#